data_AF-A0A821BD63-F1
#
_entry.id   AF-A0A821BD63-F1
#
_cell.length_a   1.000
_cell.length_b   1.000
_cell.length_c   1.000
_cell.angle_alpha   90.00
_cell.angle_beta   90.00
_cell.angle_gamma   90.00
#
_symmetry.space_group_name_H-M   'P 1'
#
loop_
_entity.id
_entity.type
_entity.pdbx_description
1 polymer ?
#
loop_
_entity_poly.entity_id
_entity_poly.type
_entity_poly.pdbx_seq_one_letter_code
_entity_poly.pdbx_strand_id
1 'polypeptide(L)'
;RRIHSLEWIIQTQILSYDQISHFCGQLSYSLTTFGQILQCRLKNKMTIINIVKLLTKLYTILDEFTRQMIKNKIPIRDEFEKLASISGSQLQQPCYGFLTYTMSLELDDEEDTKKSVLKDTLVPKLVYEMEQYERSLLELGKQQDKRLLETFKMSAVRDFRFNLDSISDEQRTLRTSHQENQAEEEEEEQVDEEDNE
;
A
#
# COMPACT_ATOMS: atom_id res chain seq x y z
N ARG A 1 -11.35 -11.92 20.10
CA ARG A 1 -12.78 -11.77 20.46
C ARG A 1 -13.32 -10.32 20.49
N ARG A 2 -12.53 -9.24 20.34
CA ARG A 2 -13.08 -7.85 20.31
C ARG A 2 -13.39 -7.27 18.91
N ILE A 3 -12.93 -7.90 17.82
CA ILE A 3 -13.05 -7.33 16.46
C ILE A 3 -14.52 -7.27 15.97
N HIS A 4 -15.31 -8.32 16.20
CA HIS A 4 -16.76 -8.33 15.89
C HIS A 4 -17.59 -7.25 16.61
N SER A 5 -17.06 -6.62 17.67
CA SER A 5 -17.81 -5.58 18.39
C SER A 5 -17.99 -4.32 17.55
N LEU A 6 -17.06 -3.99 16.66
CA LEU A 6 -17.18 -2.81 15.80
C LEU A 6 -18.06 -3.12 14.59
N GLU A 7 -17.89 -4.29 13.96
CA GLU A 7 -18.76 -4.76 12.88
C GLU A 7 -20.24 -4.77 13.29
N TRP A 8 -20.56 -5.24 14.50
CA TRP A 8 -21.94 -5.29 15.00
C TRP A 8 -22.53 -3.90 15.30
N ILE A 9 -21.75 -2.98 15.86
CA ILE A 9 -22.17 -1.58 16.08
C ILE A 9 -22.46 -0.90 14.74
N ILE A 10 -21.57 -1.10 13.76
CA ILE A 10 -21.68 -0.57 12.39
C ILE A 10 -22.92 -1.14 11.67
N GLN A 11 -23.27 -2.41 11.89
CA GLN A 11 -24.42 -3.06 11.23
C GLN A 11 -25.80 -2.77 11.83
N THR A 12 -25.88 -2.41 13.13
CA THR A 12 -27.13 -2.42 13.90
C THR A 12 -27.61 -1.02 14.31
N GLN A 13 -26.71 -0.04 14.40
CA GLN A 13 -27.05 1.29 14.91
C GLN A 13 -27.11 2.32 13.78
N ILE A 14 -28.22 3.05 13.68
CA ILE A 14 -28.25 4.30 12.89
C ILE A 14 -27.34 5.29 13.62
N LEU A 15 -26.13 5.49 13.11
CA LEU A 15 -25.21 6.48 13.67
C LEU A 15 -25.83 7.88 13.56
N SER A 16 -25.72 8.68 14.63
CA SER A 16 -26.14 10.08 14.56
C SER A 16 -25.19 10.89 13.67
N TYR A 17 -25.66 12.06 13.22
CA TYR A 17 -24.87 13.04 12.46
C TYR A 17 -23.46 13.24 13.03
N ASP A 18 -23.39 13.41 14.35
CA ASP A 18 -22.18 13.74 15.11
C ASP A 18 -21.21 12.56 15.12
N GLN A 19 -21.72 11.35 15.35
CA GLN A 19 -20.92 10.13 15.35
C GLN A 19 -20.34 9.85 13.95
N ILE A 20 -21.10 10.12 12.87
CA ILE A 20 -20.61 10.03 11.49
C ILE A 20 -19.48 11.03 11.26
N SER A 21 -19.67 12.30 11.63
CA SER A 21 -18.68 13.37 11.45
C SER A 21 -17.38 13.07 12.21
N HIS A 22 -17.50 12.68 13.49
CA HIS A 22 -16.37 12.28 14.32
C HIS A 22 -15.65 11.05 13.76
N PHE A 23 -16.39 10.04 13.28
CA PHE A 23 -15.79 8.83 12.68
C PHE A 23 -15.04 9.14 11.37
N CYS A 24 -15.60 10.00 10.50
CA CYS A 24 -14.89 10.50 9.32
C CYS A 24 -13.60 11.24 9.69
N GLY A 25 -13.60 12.04 10.77
CA GLY A 25 -12.41 12.70 11.29
C GLY A 25 -11.33 11.73 11.79
N GLN A 26 -11.72 10.76 12.62
CA GLN A 26 -10.84 9.71 13.16
C GLN A 26 -10.22 8.86 12.05
N LEU A 27 -11.01 8.48 11.04
CA LEU A 27 -10.51 7.77 9.85
C LEU A 27 -9.55 8.67 9.05
N SER A 28 -9.92 9.92 8.75
CA SER A 28 -9.05 10.85 8.00
C SER A 28 -7.67 11.04 8.65
N TYR A 29 -7.62 11.16 9.98
CA TYR A 29 -6.37 11.22 10.74
C TYR A 29 -5.56 9.92 10.62
N SER A 30 -6.24 8.77 10.70
CA SER A 30 -5.63 7.45 10.50
C SER A 30 -5.04 7.30 9.09
N LEU A 31 -5.79 7.64 8.04
CA LEU A 31 -5.31 7.61 6.65
C LEU A 31 -4.06 8.46 6.46
N THR A 32 -4.08 9.69 7.00
CA THR A 32 -2.93 10.62 6.93
C THR A 32 -1.70 10.02 7.63
N THR A 33 -1.89 9.44 8.82
CA THR A 33 -0.82 8.80 9.60
C THR A 33 -0.24 7.58 8.87
N PHE A 34 -1.08 6.72 8.29
CA PHE A 34 -0.61 5.62 7.45
C PHE A 34 0.11 6.12 6.20
N GLY A 35 -0.38 7.17 5.53
CA GLY A 35 0.29 7.80 4.39
C GLY A 35 1.74 8.22 4.69
N GLN A 36 1.98 8.76 5.89
CA GLN A 36 3.34 9.09 6.37
C GLN A 36 4.17 7.83 6.68
N ILE A 37 3.60 6.84 7.38
CA ILE A 37 4.29 5.57 7.72
C ILE A 37 4.75 4.82 6.45
N LEU A 38 3.98 4.87 5.37
CA LEU A 38 4.29 4.21 4.10
C LEU A 38 5.43 4.87 3.32
N GLN A 39 5.75 6.14 3.62
CA GLN A 39 6.90 6.83 3.06
C GLN A 39 8.22 6.50 3.79
N CYS A 40 8.15 5.89 4.98
CA CYS A 40 9.32 5.43 5.71
C CYS A 40 9.99 4.23 5.02
N ARG A 41 11.32 4.28 4.86
CA ARG A 41 12.15 3.16 4.35
C ARG A 41 12.34 2.08 5.43
N LEU A 42 11.27 1.37 5.75
CA LEU A 42 11.26 0.29 6.73
C LEU A 42 11.94 -0.95 6.16
N LYS A 43 12.92 -1.52 6.89
CA LYS A 43 13.64 -2.74 6.49
C LYS A 43 13.20 -4.01 7.26
N ASN A 44 12.46 -3.88 8.36
CA ASN A 44 12.06 -5.04 9.16
C ASN A 44 10.85 -5.76 8.52
N LYS A 45 11.07 -6.98 8.02
CA LYS A 45 10.07 -7.84 7.35
C LYS A 45 8.79 -8.06 8.17
N MET A 46 8.90 -8.25 9.49
CA MET A 46 7.75 -8.41 10.37
C MET A 46 6.94 -7.11 10.52
N THR A 47 7.62 -5.96 10.62
CA THR A 47 6.97 -4.65 10.63
C THR A 47 6.22 -4.37 9.33
N ILE A 48 6.83 -4.66 8.18
CA ILE A 48 6.21 -4.55 6.85
C ILE A 48 4.94 -5.41 6.77
N ILE A 49 5.04 -6.70 7.12
CA ILE A 49 3.92 -7.65 7.15
C ILE A 49 2.77 -7.13 8.03
N ASN A 50 3.08 -6.55 9.19
CA ASN A 50 2.07 -6.00 10.09
C ASN A 50 1.43 -4.71 9.56
N ILE A 51 2.18 -3.84 8.89
CA ILE A 51 1.65 -2.64 8.22
C ILE A 51 0.70 -3.03 7.10
N VAL A 52 1.07 -3.98 6.22
CA VAL A 52 0.17 -4.45 5.14
C VAL A 52 -1.12 -5.04 5.74
N LYS A 53 -1.04 -5.86 6.80
CA LYS A 53 -2.23 -6.38 7.51
C LYS A 53 -3.09 -5.28 8.14
N LEU A 54 -2.51 -4.18 8.60
CA LEU A 54 -3.24 -3.04 9.15
C LEU A 54 -3.90 -2.21 8.05
N LEU A 55 -3.22 -1.98 6.92
CA LEU A 55 -3.79 -1.37 5.72
C LEU A 55 -4.98 -2.16 5.19
N THR A 56 -4.87 -3.49 5.10
CA THR A 56 -5.97 -4.36 4.67
C THR A 56 -7.21 -4.09 5.52
N LYS A 57 -7.06 -4.08 6.86
CA LYS A 57 -8.17 -3.79 7.79
C LYS A 57 -8.70 -2.36 7.65
N LEU A 58 -7.85 -1.38 7.38
CA LEU A 58 -8.26 0.02 7.21
C LEU A 58 -9.14 0.17 5.96
N TYR A 59 -8.78 -0.47 4.85
CA TYR A 59 -9.62 -0.52 3.66
C TYR A 59 -10.93 -1.29 3.90
N THR A 60 -10.91 -2.45 4.59
CA THR A 60 -12.15 -3.15 4.99
C THR A 60 -13.08 -2.27 5.84
N ILE A 61 -12.55 -1.44 6.74
CA ILE A 61 -13.34 -0.53 7.58
C ILE A 61 -13.94 0.62 6.75
N LEU A 62 -13.15 1.22 5.84
CA LEU A 62 -13.64 2.25 4.92
C LEU A 62 -14.77 1.72 4.03
N ASP A 63 -14.57 0.52 3.49
CA ASP A 63 -15.51 -0.18 2.61
C ASP A 63 -16.82 -0.54 3.33
N GLU A 64 -16.75 -1.16 4.52
CA GLU A 64 -17.93 -1.49 5.29
C GLU A 64 -18.69 -0.23 5.76
N PHE A 65 -17.99 0.83 6.15
CA PHE A 65 -18.61 2.11 6.46
C PHE A 65 -19.32 2.72 5.24
N THR A 66 -18.70 2.65 4.06
CA THR A 66 -19.30 3.10 2.80
C THR A 66 -20.54 2.27 2.46
N ARG A 67 -20.51 0.95 2.64
CA ARG A 67 -21.71 0.08 2.51
C ARG A 67 -22.83 0.43 3.47
N GLN A 68 -22.54 0.80 4.72
CA GLN A 68 -23.60 1.26 5.63
C GLN A 68 -24.21 2.60 5.19
N MET A 69 -23.41 3.51 4.63
CA MET A 69 -23.93 4.76 4.04
C MET A 69 -24.90 4.48 2.88
N ILE A 70 -24.56 3.54 1.98
CA ILE A 70 -25.42 3.05 0.88
C ILE A 70 -26.71 2.45 1.45
N LYS A 71 -26.58 1.41 2.27
CA LYS A 71 -27.69 0.61 2.84
C LYS A 71 -28.70 1.46 3.60
N ASN A 72 -28.21 2.36 4.44
CA ASN A 72 -29.05 3.22 5.28
C ASN A 72 -29.42 4.56 4.59
N LYS A 73 -29.02 4.74 3.31
CA LYS A 73 -29.27 5.93 2.49
C LYS A 73 -28.84 7.24 3.16
N ILE A 74 -27.72 7.20 3.88
CA ILE A 74 -27.20 8.34 4.63
C ILE A 74 -26.63 9.36 3.64
N PRO A 75 -27.04 10.64 3.67
CA PRO A 75 -26.55 11.65 2.74
C PRO A 75 -25.04 11.88 2.92
N ILE A 76 -24.31 11.91 1.81
CA ILE A 76 -22.93 12.35 1.73
C ILE A 76 -22.86 13.82 2.16
N ARG A 77 -21.81 14.15 2.91
CA ARG A 77 -21.43 15.52 3.27
C ARG A 77 -19.92 15.71 3.14
N ASP A 78 -19.51 16.96 3.22
CA ASP A 78 -18.13 17.44 3.12
C ASP A 78 -17.12 16.62 3.94
N GLU A 79 -17.50 16.13 5.14
CA GLU A 79 -16.59 15.32 5.97
C GLU A 79 -16.30 13.95 5.34
N PHE A 80 -17.28 13.36 4.64
CA PHE A 80 -17.12 12.09 3.91
C PHE A 80 -16.45 12.32 2.54
N GLU A 81 -16.78 13.41 1.84
CA GLU A 81 -16.10 13.78 0.59
C GLU A 81 -14.62 14.03 0.82
N LYS A 82 -14.27 14.71 1.92
CA LYS A 82 -12.89 14.89 2.38
C LYS A 82 -12.23 13.56 2.75
N LEU A 83 -12.93 12.64 3.43
CA LEU A 83 -12.42 11.31 3.74
C LEU A 83 -12.06 10.52 2.47
N ALA A 84 -12.96 10.50 1.48
CA ALA A 84 -12.72 9.88 0.17
C ALA A 84 -11.58 10.56 -0.59
N SER A 85 -11.52 11.91 -0.57
CA SER A 85 -10.43 12.67 -1.17
C SER A 85 -9.07 12.28 -0.57
N ILE A 86 -8.98 12.14 0.76
CA ILE A 86 -7.75 11.74 1.48
C ILE A 86 -7.36 10.28 1.20
N SER A 87 -8.32 9.34 1.11
CA SER A 87 -7.98 7.94 0.84
C SER A 87 -7.39 7.74 -0.57
N GLY A 88 -7.95 8.40 -1.60
CA GLY A 88 -7.40 8.38 -2.95
C GLY A 88 -6.07 9.14 -3.10
N SER A 89 -5.93 10.31 -2.46
CA SER A 89 -4.73 11.15 -2.63
C SER A 89 -3.57 10.79 -1.70
N GLN A 90 -3.82 10.62 -0.40
CA GLN A 90 -2.77 10.49 0.63
C GLN A 90 -2.50 9.05 1.09
N LEU A 91 -3.42 8.10 0.85
CA LEU A 91 -3.18 6.70 1.21
C LEU A 91 -2.85 5.83 -0.01
N GLN A 92 -3.66 5.87 -1.07
CA GLN A 92 -3.49 4.98 -2.21
C GLN A 92 -2.16 5.17 -2.96
N GLN A 93 -1.72 6.42 -3.19
CA GLN A 93 -0.45 6.66 -3.89
C GLN A 93 0.78 6.21 -3.06
N PRO A 94 0.92 6.56 -1.76
CA PRO A 94 1.99 6.01 -0.93
C PRO A 94 1.91 4.50 -0.73
N CYS A 95 0.71 3.92 -0.68
CA CYS A 95 0.52 2.46 -0.63
C CYS A 95 1.20 1.78 -1.82
N TYR A 96 1.05 2.33 -3.02
CA TYR A 96 1.67 1.76 -4.22
C TYR A 96 3.19 1.88 -4.23
N GLY A 97 3.75 3.03 -3.84
CA GLY A 97 5.20 3.19 -3.69
C GLY A 97 5.80 2.27 -2.62
N PHE A 98 5.09 2.10 -1.50
CA PHE A 98 5.48 1.19 -0.42
C PHE A 98 5.46 -0.27 -0.88
N LEU A 99 4.38 -0.72 -1.52
CA LEU A 99 4.25 -2.08 -2.00
C LEU A 99 5.38 -2.46 -2.96
N THR A 100 5.66 -1.65 -3.98
CA THR A 100 6.77 -1.88 -4.92
C THR A 100 8.12 -2.02 -4.19
N TYR A 101 8.43 -1.11 -3.25
CA TYR A 101 9.65 -1.18 -2.43
C TYR A 101 9.71 -2.43 -1.53
N THR A 102 8.58 -2.85 -0.94
CA THR A 102 8.56 -4.05 -0.10
C THR A 102 8.70 -5.34 -0.91
N MET A 103 8.30 -5.34 -2.18
CA MET A 103 8.44 -6.51 -3.04
C MET A 103 9.84 -6.59 -3.66
N SER A 104 10.54 -5.47 -3.91
CA SER A 104 11.95 -5.51 -4.32
C SER A 104 12.86 -6.05 -3.22
N LEU A 105 12.60 -5.67 -1.95
CA LEU A 105 13.29 -6.26 -0.78
C LEU A 105 13.16 -7.80 -0.69
N GLU A 106 12.09 -8.38 -1.23
CA GLU A 106 11.90 -9.84 -1.27
C GLU A 106 12.48 -10.52 -2.52
N LEU A 107 13.00 -9.76 -3.49
CA LEU A 107 13.77 -10.29 -4.62
C LEU A 107 15.26 -10.41 -4.26
N ASP A 108 15.77 -9.52 -3.41
CA ASP A 108 17.17 -9.53 -2.94
C ASP A 108 17.43 -10.65 -1.90
N ASP A 109 16.38 -11.17 -1.23
CA ASP A 109 16.43 -12.36 -0.35
C ASP A 109 16.53 -13.68 -1.18
N GLU A 110 17.62 -13.90 -1.92
CA GLU A 110 17.79 -15.03 -2.88
C GLU A 110 17.65 -16.45 -2.28
N GLU A 111 17.66 -16.63 -0.95
CA GLU A 111 17.66 -17.96 -0.30
C GLU A 111 16.30 -18.69 -0.26
N ASP A 112 15.17 -17.99 -0.37
CA ASP A 112 13.86 -18.57 -0.03
C ASP A 112 12.98 -18.95 -1.24
N THR A 113 13.14 -20.18 -1.73
CA THR A 113 12.19 -20.88 -2.63
C THR A 113 10.82 -21.17 -1.98
N LYS A 114 10.55 -20.60 -0.80
CA LYS A 114 9.27 -20.69 -0.08
C LYS A 114 8.35 -19.54 -0.50
N LYS A 115 7.06 -19.85 -0.64
CA LYS A 115 6.00 -18.87 -0.91
C LYS A 115 6.10 -17.66 0.03
N SER A 116 6.33 -16.47 -0.52
CA SER A 116 6.31 -15.25 0.29
C SER A 116 4.87 -14.98 0.72
N VAL A 117 4.64 -14.99 2.03
CA VAL A 117 3.34 -14.63 2.61
C VAL A 117 2.95 -13.19 2.25
N LEU A 118 3.93 -12.31 2.01
CA LEU A 118 3.67 -10.94 1.57
C LEU A 118 3.16 -10.94 0.12
N LYS A 119 3.99 -11.39 -0.82
CA LYS A 119 3.72 -11.40 -2.27
C LYS A 119 2.53 -12.29 -2.67
N ASP A 120 2.42 -13.48 -2.11
CA ASP A 120 1.45 -14.50 -2.55
C ASP A 120 0.11 -14.42 -1.81
N THR A 121 0.02 -13.70 -0.68
CA THR A 121 -1.19 -13.69 0.16
C THR A 121 -1.61 -12.29 0.61
N LEU A 122 -0.70 -11.51 1.22
CA LEU A 122 -1.08 -10.24 1.85
C LEU A 122 -1.27 -9.10 0.83
N VAL A 123 -0.39 -8.99 -0.18
CA VAL A 123 -0.51 -7.96 -1.22
C VAL A 123 -1.76 -8.18 -2.09
N PRO A 124 -2.05 -9.39 -2.63
CA PRO A 124 -3.31 -9.65 -3.34
C PRO A 124 -4.55 -9.35 -2.49
N LYS A 125 -4.51 -9.67 -1.19
CA LYS A 125 -5.62 -9.36 -0.28
C LYS A 125 -5.80 -7.86 -0.07
N LEU A 126 -4.73 -7.11 0.19
CA LEU A 126 -4.80 -5.65 0.34
C LEU A 126 -5.38 -5.00 -0.93
N VAL A 127 -4.88 -5.39 -2.10
CA VAL A 127 -5.39 -4.89 -3.39
C VAL A 127 -6.88 -5.20 -3.57
N TYR A 128 -7.32 -6.41 -3.21
CA TYR A 128 -8.75 -6.75 -3.25
C TYR A 128 -9.62 -5.84 -2.36
N GLU A 129 -9.22 -5.57 -1.11
CA GLU A 129 -9.98 -4.67 -0.22
C GLU A 129 -9.98 -3.22 -0.75
N MET A 130 -8.90 -2.77 -1.40
CA MET A 130 -8.86 -1.47 -2.08
C MET A 130 -9.86 -1.41 -3.24
N GLU A 131 -9.94 -2.44 -4.08
CA GLU A 131 -10.94 -2.53 -5.14
C GLU A 131 -12.38 -2.57 -4.59
N GLN A 132 -12.65 -3.27 -3.49
CA GLN A 132 -13.99 -3.29 -2.89
C GLN A 132 -14.40 -1.89 -2.42
N TYR A 133 -13.49 -1.17 -1.76
CA TYR A 133 -13.72 0.21 -1.36
C TYR A 133 -13.98 1.14 -2.56
N GLU A 134 -13.18 1.04 -3.64
CA GLU A 134 -13.41 1.80 -4.88
C GLU A 134 -14.80 1.52 -5.49
N ARG A 135 -15.24 0.25 -5.49
CA ARG A 135 -16.58 -0.16 -5.97
C ARG A 135 -17.69 0.42 -5.10
N SER A 136 -17.56 0.34 -3.77
CA SER A 136 -18.51 0.91 -2.81
C SER A 136 -18.61 2.44 -2.95
N LEU A 137 -17.48 3.14 -3.13
CA LEU A 137 -17.49 4.59 -3.41
C LEU A 137 -18.17 4.93 -4.75
N LEU A 138 -17.94 4.14 -5.80
CA LEU A 138 -18.58 4.34 -7.10
C LEU A 138 -20.11 4.16 -7.01
N GLU A 139 -20.57 3.17 -6.26
CA GLU A 139 -22.00 2.91 -6.01
C GLU A 139 -22.64 4.04 -5.20
N LEU A 140 -22.03 4.42 -4.07
CA LEU A 140 -22.52 5.51 -3.22
C LEU A 140 -22.56 6.85 -3.96
N GLY A 141 -21.52 7.15 -4.75
CA GLY A 141 -21.45 8.35 -5.57
C GLY A 141 -22.53 8.40 -6.65
N LYS A 142 -22.78 7.28 -7.35
CA LYS A 142 -23.89 7.16 -8.32
C LYS A 142 -25.26 7.31 -7.67
N GLN A 143 -25.47 6.75 -6.48
CA GLN A 143 -26.75 6.83 -5.77
C GLN A 143 -27.13 8.26 -5.37
N GLN A 144 -26.15 9.15 -5.19
CA GLN A 144 -26.35 10.50 -4.65
C GLN A 144 -25.87 11.63 -5.58
N ASP A 145 -25.53 11.30 -6.83
CA ASP A 145 -24.97 12.22 -7.84
C ASP A 145 -23.73 13.01 -7.35
N LYS A 146 -22.80 12.28 -6.69
CA LYS A 146 -21.55 12.81 -6.15
C LYS A 146 -20.34 12.12 -6.74
N ARG A 147 -19.33 12.90 -7.14
CA ARG A 147 -18.09 12.40 -7.75
C ARG A 147 -17.02 12.13 -6.68
N LEU A 148 -17.17 11.00 -5.98
CA LEU A 148 -16.27 10.62 -4.87
C LEU A 148 -14.87 10.15 -5.29
N LEU A 149 -14.70 9.75 -6.56
CA LEU A 149 -13.47 9.11 -7.05
C LEU A 149 -12.54 10.03 -7.84
N GLU A 150 -12.74 11.36 -7.83
CA GLU A 150 -11.93 12.29 -8.64
C GLU A 150 -10.44 12.31 -8.29
N THR A 151 -10.08 11.98 -7.04
CA THR A 151 -8.67 11.88 -6.59
C THR A 151 -8.08 10.48 -6.72
N PHE A 152 -8.88 9.48 -7.09
CA PHE A 152 -8.44 8.09 -7.23
C PHE A 152 -7.82 7.91 -8.62
N LYS A 153 -6.56 7.47 -8.64
CA LYS A 153 -5.99 6.86 -9.85
C LYS A 153 -6.56 5.46 -9.93
N MET A 154 -7.20 5.10 -11.05
CA MET A 154 -7.74 3.75 -11.25
C MET A 154 -6.68 2.71 -10.88
N SER A 155 -7.05 1.76 -10.03
CA SER A 155 -6.15 0.75 -9.49
C SER A 155 -5.56 -0.11 -10.62
N ALA A 156 -4.33 0.19 -11.00
CA ALA A 156 -3.58 -0.61 -11.96
C ALA A 156 -3.01 -1.86 -11.26
N VAL A 157 -3.90 -2.80 -10.93
CA VAL A 157 -3.58 -4.12 -10.35
C VAL A 157 -2.63 -4.94 -11.27
N ARG A 158 -2.51 -4.54 -12.54
CA ARG A 158 -1.51 -5.06 -13.49
C ARG A 158 -0.11 -4.47 -13.30
N ASP A 159 0.03 -3.21 -12.90
CA ASP A 159 1.33 -2.53 -12.84
C ASP A 159 2.23 -3.11 -11.75
N PHE A 160 1.68 -3.68 -10.68
CA PHE A 160 2.49 -4.42 -9.69
C PHE A 160 3.18 -5.65 -10.27
N ARG A 161 2.52 -6.37 -11.19
CA ARG A 161 3.15 -7.51 -11.86
C ARG A 161 4.18 -7.00 -12.87
N PHE A 162 3.79 -6.02 -13.68
CA PHE A 162 4.65 -5.47 -14.73
C PHE A 162 5.93 -4.80 -14.19
N ASN A 163 5.84 -4.06 -13.07
CA ASN A 163 7.01 -3.45 -12.42
C ASN A 163 7.94 -4.49 -11.78
N LEU A 164 7.45 -5.65 -11.35
CA LEU A 164 8.34 -6.71 -10.84
C LEU A 164 9.11 -7.37 -11.98
N ASP A 165 8.43 -7.60 -13.10
CA ASP A 165 9.06 -8.10 -14.31
C ASP A 165 10.12 -7.09 -14.81
N SER A 166 9.81 -5.78 -14.82
CA SER A 166 10.79 -4.74 -15.24
C SER A 166 11.92 -4.51 -14.23
N ILE A 167 11.68 -4.59 -12.92
CA ILE A 167 12.74 -4.55 -11.90
C ILE A 167 13.77 -5.67 -12.13
N SER A 168 13.31 -6.86 -12.55
CA SER A 168 14.21 -7.99 -12.85
C SER A 168 15.14 -7.75 -14.05
N ASP A 169 14.72 -6.91 -15.01
CA ASP A 169 15.53 -6.54 -16.17
C ASP A 169 16.34 -5.23 -15.95
N GLU A 170 15.87 -4.28 -15.15
CA GLU A 170 16.67 -3.10 -14.73
C GLU A 170 17.80 -3.49 -13.77
N GLN A 171 17.60 -4.50 -12.90
CA GLN A 171 18.70 -5.08 -12.11
C GLN A 171 19.73 -5.82 -12.99
N ARG A 172 19.39 -6.25 -14.21
CA ARG A 172 20.38 -6.78 -15.17
C ARG A 172 21.23 -5.67 -15.78
N THR A 173 20.63 -4.54 -16.19
CA THR A 173 21.39 -3.42 -16.79
C THR A 173 22.26 -2.67 -15.76
N LEU A 174 21.87 -2.67 -14.49
CA LEU A 174 22.73 -2.20 -13.38
C LEU A 174 23.87 -3.17 -13.04
N ARG A 175 23.77 -4.47 -13.36
CA ARG A 175 24.89 -5.42 -13.24
C ARG A 175 25.93 -5.24 -14.34
N THR A 176 25.53 -4.90 -15.58
CA THR A 176 26.48 -4.66 -16.67
C THR A 176 27.36 -3.41 -16.43
N SER A 177 26.79 -2.35 -15.86
CA SER A 177 27.51 -1.10 -15.55
C SER A 177 28.32 -1.11 -14.24
N HIS A 178 28.45 -2.27 -13.58
CA HIS A 178 29.33 -2.47 -12.43
C HIS A 178 30.37 -3.59 -12.61
N GLN A 179 30.36 -4.30 -13.74
CA GLN A 179 31.39 -5.31 -14.07
C GLN A 179 32.48 -4.82 -15.02
N GLU A 180 32.31 -3.69 -15.71
CA GLU A 180 33.39 -3.10 -16.52
C GLU A 180 34.41 -2.30 -15.67
N ASN A 181 34.03 -1.83 -14.47
CA ASN A 181 34.92 -1.06 -13.58
C ASN A 181 35.71 -1.91 -12.55
N GLN A 182 35.68 -3.24 -12.63
CA GLN A 182 36.43 -4.14 -11.73
C GLN A 182 37.41 -5.06 -12.47
N ALA A 183 37.71 -4.77 -13.74
CA ALA A 183 38.69 -5.50 -14.55
C ALA A 183 40.00 -4.72 -14.79
N GLU A 184 40.10 -3.45 -14.33
CA GLU A 184 41.25 -2.57 -14.59
C GLU A 184 42.11 -2.27 -13.33
N GLU A 185 41.77 -2.80 -12.14
CA GLU A 185 42.51 -2.56 -10.88
C GLU A 185 43.37 -3.76 -10.39
N GLU A 186 43.48 -4.87 -11.14
CA GLU A 186 44.27 -6.05 -10.75
C GLU A 186 45.63 -6.23 -11.48
N GLU A 187 46.08 -5.25 -12.30
CA GLU A 187 47.37 -5.36 -13.04
C GLU A 187 48.54 -4.48 -12.51
N GLU A 188 48.40 -3.71 -11.42
CA GLU A 188 49.46 -2.77 -10.93
C GLU A 188 50.20 -3.16 -9.62
N GLU A 189 50.11 -4.40 -9.12
CA GLU A 189 50.92 -4.88 -7.97
C GLU A 189 51.86 -6.07 -8.30
N GLN A 190 52.83 -5.88 -9.22
CA GLN A 190 54.04 -6.73 -9.36
C GLN A 190 55.32 -5.93 -9.71
N VAL A 191 55.71 -4.97 -8.85
CA VAL A 191 56.97 -4.18 -8.87
C VAL A 191 57.25 -3.70 -7.43
N ASP A 192 58.41 -3.82 -6.77
CA ASP A 192 59.64 -4.62 -6.94
C ASP A 192 60.26 -4.81 -5.53
N GLU A 193 60.69 -6.02 -5.13
CA GLU A 193 61.63 -6.24 -4.00
C GLU A 193 62.62 -7.40 -4.30
N GLU A 194 63.64 -7.12 -5.10
CA GLU A 194 64.94 -7.83 -5.07
C GLU A 194 66.05 -6.88 -4.58
N ASP A 195 67.02 -7.43 -3.82
CA ASP A 195 68.18 -6.78 -3.19
C ASP A 195 67.90 -5.66 -2.15
N ASN A 196 68.52 -5.66 -0.95
CA ASN A 196 69.97 -5.72 -0.78
C ASN A 196 70.42 -6.07 0.66
N GLU A 197 71.61 -6.68 0.78
CA GLU A 197 72.50 -6.91 1.96
C GLU A 197 72.01 -7.71 3.20
#